data_AF-A0AAJ2LS79-F1
#
_entry.id   AF-A0AAJ2LS79-F1
#
_cell.length_a   1.000
_cell.length_b   1.000
_cell.length_c   1.000
_cell.angle_alpha   90.00
_cell.angle_beta   90.00
_cell.angle_gamma   90.00
#
_symmetry.space_group_name_H-M   'P 1'
#
loop_
_entity.id
_entity.type
_entity.pdbx_description
1 polymer ?
#
loop_
_entity_poly.entity_id
_entity_poly.type
_entity_poly.pdbx_seq_one_letter_code
_entity_poly.pdbx_strand_id
1 'polypeptide(L)'
;FNQTIEPKILSYKQAFLNRLDINPLSADMTTLKRTAQRLGLTIDLGEDRLAWLDLLFSHVVEPSLGFDYPVYLTDFPSEMASLAKIKTDEDGFNVAARFELYINGLELANAYDELADSTEQTRRFAADNSE
;
A
#
# COMPACT_ATOMS: atom_id res chain seq x y z
N PHE A 1 27.33 22.94 1.40
CA PHE A 1 25.97 22.47 1.08
C PHE A 1 26.02 21.03 0.57
N ASN A 2 26.44 20.08 1.41
CA ASN A 2 26.56 18.68 1.03
C ASN A 2 26.03 17.79 2.16
N GLN A 3 24.75 17.98 2.51
CA GLN A 3 24.06 17.01 3.34
C GLN A 3 23.45 15.97 2.41
N THR A 4 23.94 14.75 2.52
CA THR A 4 23.27 13.58 1.94
C THR A 4 21.93 13.44 2.64
N ILE A 5 20.85 13.51 1.89
CA ILE A 5 19.51 13.20 2.40
C ILE A 5 19.34 11.70 2.27
N GLU A 6 19.37 11.00 3.40
CA GLU A 6 19.15 9.55 3.43
C GLU A 6 17.65 9.26 3.30
N PRO A 7 17.24 8.40 2.35
CA PRO A 7 15.85 8.00 2.20
C PRO A 7 15.43 7.11 3.39
N LYS A 8 14.14 7.15 3.76
CA LYS A 8 13.57 6.18 4.70
C LYS A 8 12.84 5.07 3.97
N ILE A 9 12.99 3.86 4.48
CA ILE A 9 12.19 2.71 4.09
C ILE A 9 11.04 2.61 5.10
N LEU A 10 9.82 2.57 4.59
CA LEU A 10 8.60 2.49 5.39
C LEU A 10 7.69 1.45 4.78
N SER A 11 7.28 0.42 5.54
CA SER A 11 6.30 -0.54 5.02
C SER A 11 4.90 0.07 4.95
N TYR A 12 4.07 -0.43 4.04
CA TYR A 12 2.66 -0.04 3.90
C TYR A 12 1.91 -0.21 5.22
N LYS A 13 2.18 -1.33 5.92
CA LYS A 13 1.70 -1.61 7.27
C LYS A 13 2.07 -0.49 8.25
N GLN A 14 3.35 -0.13 8.32
CA GLN A 14 3.82 0.90 9.26
C GLN A 14 3.29 2.29 8.89
N ALA A 15 3.14 2.60 7.60
CA ALA A 15 2.56 3.85 7.12
C ALA A 15 1.11 4.03 7.60
N PHE A 16 0.30 2.97 7.51
CA PHE A 16 -1.06 2.95 8.07
C PHE A 16 -1.07 3.04 9.59
N LEU A 17 -0.23 2.27 10.30
CA LEU A 17 -0.14 2.35 11.77
C LEU A 17 0.19 3.77 12.23
N ASN A 18 1.15 4.43 11.58
CA ASN A 18 1.57 5.79 11.93
C ASN A 18 0.46 6.84 11.75
N ARG A 19 -0.46 6.65 10.80
CA ARG A 19 -1.44 7.68 10.41
C ARG A 19 -2.86 7.38 10.86
N LEU A 20 -3.21 6.10 10.99
CA LEU A 20 -4.58 5.64 11.19
C LEU A 20 -4.72 4.73 12.42
N ASP A 21 -3.61 4.27 13.00
CA ASP A 21 -3.59 3.31 14.12
C ASP A 21 -4.33 2.01 13.79
N ILE A 22 -4.20 1.55 12.54
CA ILE A 22 -4.75 0.28 12.06
C ILE A 22 -3.70 -0.50 11.28
N ASN A 23 -3.74 -1.84 11.39
CA ASN A 23 -2.93 -2.72 10.54
C ASN A 23 -3.71 -3.02 9.25
N PRO A 24 -3.27 -2.52 8.07
CA PRO A 24 -3.98 -2.71 6.80
C PRO A 24 -3.90 -4.13 6.27
N LEU A 25 -3.04 -5.00 6.83
CA LEU A 25 -2.90 -6.40 6.41
C LEU A 25 -3.87 -7.33 7.13
N SER A 26 -4.47 -6.88 8.24
CA SER A 26 -5.40 -7.68 9.06
C SER A 26 -6.71 -6.98 9.42
N ALA A 27 -6.85 -5.68 9.14
CA ALA A 27 -8.08 -4.95 9.40
C ALA A 27 -9.26 -5.55 8.62
N ASP A 28 -10.36 -5.78 9.35
CA ASP A 28 -11.62 -6.23 8.79
C ASP A 28 -12.40 -5.06 8.17
N MET A 29 -13.42 -5.40 7.37
CA MET A 29 -14.25 -4.41 6.69
C MET A 29 -14.89 -3.40 7.65
N THR A 30 -15.34 -3.87 8.81
CA THR A 30 -15.94 -3.03 9.85
C THR A 30 -14.96 -1.95 10.32
N THR A 31 -13.69 -2.32 10.52
CA THR A 31 -12.63 -1.41 10.94
C THR A 31 -12.31 -0.39 9.86
N LEU A 32 -12.22 -0.81 8.59
CA LEU A 32 -11.97 0.10 7.47
C LEU A 32 -13.09 1.13 7.31
N LYS A 33 -14.35 0.67 7.28
CA LYS A 33 -15.54 1.53 7.19
C LYS A 33 -15.63 2.52 8.34
N ARG A 34 -15.44 2.04 9.58
CA ARG A 34 -15.45 2.89 10.78
C ARG A 34 -14.34 3.94 10.74
N THR A 35 -13.16 3.57 10.25
CA THR A 35 -12.03 4.50 10.13
C THR A 35 -12.35 5.61 9.13
N ALA A 36 -12.87 5.26 7.95
CA ALA A 36 -13.28 6.24 6.95
C ALA A 36 -14.37 7.20 7.47
N GLN A 37 -15.38 6.66 8.17
CA GLN A 37 -16.43 7.46 8.82
C GLN A 37 -15.86 8.45 9.86
N ARG A 38 -14.92 8.00 10.71
CA ARG A 38 -14.25 8.84 11.72
C ARG A 38 -13.47 10.01 11.08
N LEU A 39 -12.98 9.82 9.86
CA LEU A 39 -12.26 10.82 9.09
C LEU A 39 -13.19 11.75 8.28
N GLY A 40 -14.51 11.52 8.32
CA GLY A 40 -15.49 12.29 7.57
C GLY A 40 -15.55 11.94 6.07
N LEU A 41 -15.01 10.79 5.67
CA LEU A 41 -15.09 10.31 4.29
C LEU A 41 -16.45 9.67 4.05
N THR A 42 -17.40 10.45 3.52
CA THR A 42 -18.79 10.03 3.26
C THR A 42 -18.94 9.44 1.87
N ILE A 43 -18.37 8.26 1.67
CA ILE A 43 -18.52 7.44 0.45
C ILE A 43 -18.93 6.03 0.87
N ASP A 44 -19.70 5.34 0.03
CA ASP A 44 -20.01 3.94 0.22
C ASP A 44 -19.37 3.13 -0.91
N LEU A 45 -18.33 2.37 -0.56
CA LEU A 45 -17.61 1.49 -1.46
C LEU A 45 -18.09 0.03 -1.33
N GLY A 46 -19.23 -0.19 -0.67
CA GLY A 46 -19.81 -1.52 -0.50
C GLY A 46 -18.89 -2.44 0.29
N GLU A 47 -18.71 -3.67 -0.20
CA GLU A 47 -17.87 -4.71 0.41
C GLU A 47 -16.52 -4.86 -0.30
N ASP A 48 -16.11 -3.88 -1.11
CA ASP A 48 -14.80 -3.87 -1.74
C ASP A 48 -13.72 -3.40 -0.76
N ARG A 49 -12.97 -4.36 -0.23
CA ARG A 49 -11.94 -4.10 0.77
C ARG A 49 -10.79 -3.27 0.20
N LEU A 50 -10.42 -3.50 -1.06
CA LEU A 50 -9.31 -2.80 -1.70
C LEU A 50 -9.68 -1.35 -1.97
N ALA A 51 -10.91 -1.09 -2.41
CA ALA A 51 -11.40 0.28 -2.55
C ALA A 51 -11.36 1.04 -1.21
N TRP A 52 -11.73 0.40 -0.10
CA TRP A 52 -11.61 1.04 1.23
C TRP A 52 -10.16 1.30 1.65
N LEU A 53 -9.23 0.37 1.38
CA LEU A 53 -7.81 0.59 1.63
C LEU A 53 -7.25 1.73 0.78
N ASP A 54 -7.59 1.76 -0.50
CA ASP A 54 -7.17 2.80 -1.45
C ASP A 54 -7.66 4.19 -1.03
N LEU A 55 -8.93 4.29 -0.62
CA LEU A 55 -9.51 5.52 -0.08
C LEU A 55 -8.73 6.02 1.15
N LEU A 56 -8.47 5.14 2.12
CA LEU A 56 -7.75 5.50 3.34
C LEU A 56 -6.28 5.86 3.06
N PHE A 57 -5.66 5.16 2.12
CA PHE A 57 -4.28 5.43 1.70
C PHE A 57 -4.18 6.82 1.05
N SER A 58 -4.92 7.05 -0.04
CA SER A 58 -4.87 8.28 -0.82
C SER A 58 -5.23 9.54 -0.03
N HIS A 59 -6.17 9.44 0.92
CA HIS A 59 -6.65 10.60 1.66
C HIS A 59 -5.86 10.90 2.94
N VAL A 60 -5.14 9.93 3.50
CA VAL A 60 -4.52 10.09 4.84
C VAL A 60 -3.06 9.66 4.88
N VAL A 61 -2.71 8.54 4.25
CA VAL A 61 -1.35 7.99 4.31
C VAL A 61 -0.46 8.66 3.27
N GLU A 62 -0.86 8.63 2.01
CA GLU A 62 -0.11 9.16 0.86
C GLU A 62 0.24 10.66 1.01
N PRO A 63 -0.67 11.56 1.46
CA PRO A 63 -0.36 12.98 1.61
C PRO A 63 0.69 13.29 2.68
N SER A 64 1.19 12.26 3.35
CA SER A 64 2.12 12.35 4.46
C SER A 64 3.54 11.88 4.12
N LEU A 65 3.75 11.38 2.89
CA LEU A 65 4.99 10.75 2.45
C LEU A 65 5.89 11.75 1.72
N GLY A 66 7.21 11.58 1.85
CA GLY A 66 8.19 12.27 1.01
C GLY A 66 8.51 13.73 1.36
N PHE A 67 7.86 14.36 2.34
CA PHE A 67 8.06 15.80 2.65
C PHE A 67 9.31 16.10 3.47
N ASP A 68 9.60 15.31 4.51
CA ASP A 68 10.78 15.53 5.36
C ASP A 68 12.04 14.87 4.78
N TYR A 69 11.85 13.78 4.04
CA TYR A 69 12.87 12.95 3.41
C TYR A 69 12.21 12.10 2.32
N PRO A 70 12.94 11.67 1.28
CA PRO A 70 12.46 10.66 0.34
C PRO A 70 12.01 9.39 1.08
N VAL A 71 10.89 8.81 0.67
CA VAL A 71 10.34 7.59 1.27
C VAL A 71 10.23 6.51 0.21
N TYR A 72 10.88 5.36 0.47
CA TYR A 72 10.53 4.11 -0.17
C TYR A 72 9.41 3.46 0.62
N LEU A 73 8.19 3.52 0.09
CA LEU A 73 7.04 2.80 0.62
C LEU A 73 7.12 1.35 0.12
N THR A 74 7.23 0.36 1.01
CA THR A 74 7.44 -1.05 0.65
C THR A 74 6.33 -1.95 1.15
N ASP A 75 6.34 -3.23 0.76
CA ASP A 75 5.55 -4.29 1.39
C ASP A 75 4.05 -4.03 1.35
N PHE A 76 3.57 -3.70 0.15
CA PHE A 76 2.15 -3.52 -0.13
C PHE A 76 1.35 -4.80 0.20
N PRO A 77 0.04 -4.70 0.48
CA PRO A 77 -0.83 -5.87 0.61
C PRO A 77 -0.67 -6.82 -0.57
N SER A 78 -0.73 -8.13 -0.31
CA SER A 78 -0.58 -9.15 -1.35
C SER A 78 -1.60 -9.02 -2.49
N GLU A 79 -2.78 -8.50 -2.16
CA GLU A 79 -3.86 -8.20 -3.10
C GLU A 79 -3.49 -7.07 -4.08
N MET A 80 -2.53 -6.22 -3.72
CA MET A 80 -2.01 -5.11 -4.55
C MET A 80 -0.70 -5.48 -5.26
N ALA A 81 -0.41 -6.78 -5.40
CA ALA A 81 0.86 -7.23 -5.93
C ALA A 81 1.06 -6.91 -7.41
N SER A 82 0.00 -6.84 -8.21
CA SER A 82 0.12 -6.69 -9.66
C SER A 82 1.14 -7.72 -10.21
N LEU A 83 2.24 -7.26 -10.81
CA LEU A 83 3.32 -8.06 -11.36
C LEU A 83 4.42 -8.45 -10.34
N ALA A 84 4.27 -8.10 -9.07
CA ALA A 84 5.25 -8.40 -8.04
C ALA A 84 5.14 -9.84 -7.53
N LYS A 85 6.28 -10.41 -7.12
CA LYS A 85 6.30 -11.60 -6.27
C LYS A 85 5.63 -11.32 -4.92
N ILE A 86 5.12 -12.38 -4.31
CA ILE A 86 4.67 -12.36 -2.91
C ILE A 86 5.81 -12.88 -2.03
N LYS A 87 6.04 -12.20 -0.91
CA LYS A 87 6.92 -12.65 0.18
C LYS A 87 6.18 -12.56 1.51
N THR A 88 6.72 -13.19 2.54
CA THR A 88 6.22 -13.06 3.91
C THR A 88 7.04 -12.01 4.65
N ASP A 89 6.38 -11.08 5.33
CA ASP A 89 7.02 -10.07 6.17
C ASP A 89 7.45 -10.63 7.54
N GLU A 90 8.06 -9.79 8.38
CA GLU A 90 8.55 -10.18 9.71
C GLU A 90 7.45 -10.60 10.71
N ASP A 91 6.20 -10.17 10.48
CA ASP A 91 5.05 -10.49 11.32
C ASP A 91 4.22 -11.68 10.75
N GLY A 92 4.69 -12.29 9.65
CA GLY A 92 4.04 -13.45 9.04
C GLY A 92 2.95 -13.12 8.02
N PHE A 93 2.80 -11.86 7.60
CA PHE A 93 1.84 -11.47 6.57
C PHE A 93 2.41 -11.62 5.17
N ASN A 94 1.57 -12.02 4.21
CA ASN A 94 1.93 -12.00 2.81
C ASN A 94 1.86 -10.57 2.27
N VAL A 95 2.95 -10.11 1.67
CA VAL A 95 3.10 -8.78 1.09
C VAL A 95 3.70 -8.88 -0.31
N ALA A 96 3.36 -7.92 -1.15
CA ALA A 96 3.96 -7.75 -2.46
C ALA A 96 5.39 -7.22 -2.32
N ALA A 97 6.34 -7.83 -3.03
CA ALA A 97 7.70 -7.35 -3.18
C ALA A 97 7.74 -6.15 -4.17
N ARG A 98 6.99 -5.11 -3.84
CA ARG A 98 6.85 -3.84 -4.57
C ARG A 98 7.28 -2.70 -3.66
N PHE A 99 7.81 -1.65 -4.27
CA PHE A 99 7.99 -0.38 -3.61
C PHE A 99 7.61 0.80 -4.51
N GLU A 100 7.28 1.91 -3.86
CA GLU A 100 7.09 3.22 -4.48
C GLU A 100 8.03 4.24 -3.85
N LEU A 101 8.54 5.18 -4.65
CA LEU A 101 9.39 6.27 -4.18
C LEU A 101 8.59 7.57 -4.14
N TYR A 102 8.49 8.17 -2.95
CA TYR A 102 7.85 9.46 -2.73
C TYR A 102 8.88 10.55 -2.40
N ILE A 103 8.83 11.69 -3.10
CA ILE A 103 9.63 12.89 -2.81
C ILE A 103 8.74 14.14 -2.92
N ASN A 104 8.75 15.00 -1.90
CA ASN A 104 7.92 16.20 -1.79
C ASN A 104 6.41 15.91 -2.03
N GLY A 105 5.92 14.78 -1.51
CA GLY A 105 4.53 14.36 -1.69
C GLY A 105 4.17 13.82 -3.07
N LEU A 106 5.15 13.63 -3.97
CA LEU A 106 4.92 13.07 -5.29
C LEU A 106 5.48 11.65 -5.37
N GLU A 107 4.67 10.70 -5.87
CA GLU A 107 5.17 9.41 -6.35
C GLU A 107 6.02 9.64 -7.60
N LEU A 108 7.29 9.25 -7.55
CA LEU A 108 8.25 9.41 -8.64
C LEU A 108 8.63 8.09 -9.32
N ALA A 109 8.44 6.97 -8.63
CA ALA A 109 8.75 5.65 -9.18
C ALA A 109 7.90 4.57 -8.53
N ASN A 110 7.62 3.56 -9.33
CA ASN A 110 6.99 2.31 -8.94
C ASN A 110 7.89 1.16 -9.41
N ALA A 111 8.21 0.22 -8.53
CA ALA A 111 9.10 -0.88 -8.87
C ALA A 111 8.72 -2.15 -8.10
N TYR A 112 9.03 -3.30 -8.68
CA TYR A 112 8.70 -4.60 -8.10
C TYR A 112 9.76 -5.65 -8.42
N ASP A 113 9.90 -6.64 -7.55
CA ASP A 113 10.58 -7.90 -7.87
C ASP A 113 9.62 -8.72 -8.74
N GLU A 114 9.93 -8.84 -10.02
CA GLU A 114 9.02 -9.33 -11.05
C GLU A 114 8.65 -10.80 -10.87
N LEU A 115 7.34 -11.08 -10.94
CA LEU A 115 6.82 -12.43 -11.06
C LEU A 115 7.17 -12.99 -12.45
N ALA A 116 8.13 -13.92 -12.48
CA ALA A 116 8.55 -14.60 -13.71
C ALA A 116 7.69 -15.82 -14.09
N ASP A 117 6.73 -16.21 -13.24
CA ASP A 117 5.81 -17.34 -13.51
C ASP A 117 4.65 -16.87 -14.39
N SER A 118 4.69 -17.26 -15.67
CA SER A 118 3.68 -16.91 -16.66
C SER A 118 2.30 -17.52 -16.37
N THR A 119 2.23 -18.66 -15.68
CA THR A 119 0.97 -19.31 -15.33
C THR A 119 0.27 -18.52 -14.24
N GLU A 120 1.00 -18.15 -13.19
CA GLU A 120 0.48 -17.30 -12.12
C GLU A 120 0.12 -15.89 -12.63
N GLN A 121 0.93 -15.32 -13.52
CA GLN A 121 0.64 -14.03 -14.13
C GLN A 121 -0.65 -14.06 -14.96
N THR A 122 -0.85 -15.12 -15.76
CA THR A 122 -2.09 -15.33 -16.53
C THR A 122 -3.31 -15.44 -15.60
N ARG A 123 -3.17 -16.17 -14.49
CA ARG A 123 -4.24 -16.32 -13.49
C ARG A 123 -4.62 -14.97 -12.88
N ARG A 124 -3.65 -14.11 -12.54
CA ARG A 124 -3.89 -12.77 -12.00
C ARG A 124 -4.61 -11.88 -13.01
N PHE A 125 -4.15 -11.84 -14.26
CA PHE A 125 -4.83 -11.07 -15.31
C PHE A 125 -6.28 -11.53 -15.56
N ALA A 126 -6.55 -12.84 -15.47
CA ALA A 126 -7.91 -13.33 -15.59
C ALA A 126 -8.82 -12.88 -14.42
N ALA A 127 -8.26 -12.75 -13.21
CA ALA A 127 -8.97 -12.22 -12.06
C ALA A 127 -9.23 -10.72 -12.22
N ASP A 128 -8.21 -9.93 -12.57
CA ASP A 128 -8.32 -8.47 -12.75
C ASP A 128 -9.36 -8.10 -13.83
N ASN A 129 -9.46 -8.88 -14.91
CA ASN A 129 -10.44 -8.64 -16.00
C ASN A 129 -11.87 -9.06 -15.65
N SER A 130 -12.10 -9.67 -14.48
CA SER A 130 -13.41 -10.16 -14.05
C SER A 130 -14.08 -9.30 -12.97
N GLU A 131 -13.38 -8.27 -12.48
CA GLU A 131 -13.93 -7.18 -11.65
C GLU A 131 -14.72 -6.16 -12.48
#